data_AF-A0A7J3A8K2-F1
#
_entry.id   AF-A0A7J3A8K2-F1
#
_cell.length_a   1.000
_cell.length_b   1.000
_cell.length_c   1.000
_cell.angle_alpha   90.00
_cell.angle_beta   90.00
_cell.angle_gamma   90.00
#
_symmetry.space_group_name_H-M   'P 1'
#
loop_
_entity.id
_entity.type
_entity.pdbx_description
1 polymer ?
#
loop_
_entity_poly.entity_id
_entity_poly.type
_entity_poly.pdbx_seq_one_letter_code
_entity_poly.pdbx_strand_id
1 'polypeptide(L)'
;MKSEAKSEVIQFVSSIGGKQGKKWRAEFPLLILLLYLAASSNQALHRIISIIRSSPITPLAGFQHLFKKLDLMINKWNYKQEYALDLAAKLSDDQRVGPFLLRLSQALSVGTYFKDFMKIEHTKFVITSQREHLNLIDRLRLMSEAYSALITAGTVISVSMLAVSTLLGAASAIQSLQLTLIGIPSAAAALTFLIAKVGPRYEVVTDLESRPERLTFLLKVGKIVYLTLLFLTPLCFYNLHQLGLTFYGWSLMALSGAALSTLGKLGLREVKQIRNLESQFMLFIKVLGEAATAAGTLTQGIKLIAQSEFGKMTTHIKKLLSKLTLGLESSVCWLNFAAGTGSRLISDFTQILLLSSKIGGKINEVCLTIADWVNEELVRRARREQAANYLRGLVFPIQGTLVVILTMTTVLIEILNRFASIPSMAPVRFISPVDLNILTLFNFILLFTLAVISSAAIYFTDGSTLFNLYYNVGLFLLVSGLGVIICQTFAINVLSFFAGFESKVGAVIP
;
A
#
# COMPACT_ATOMS: atom_id res chain seq x y z
N MET A 1 -20.99 -49.05 -4.51
CA MET A 1 -20.95 -48.45 -3.14
C MET A 1 -19.61 -47.90 -2.66
N LYS A 2 -18.49 -48.65 -2.50
CA LYS A 2 -17.20 -48.06 -2.06
C LYS A 2 -16.43 -47.27 -3.15
N SER A 3 -16.71 -47.49 -4.43
CA SER A 3 -16.09 -46.73 -5.54
C SER A 3 -16.86 -45.47 -5.95
N GLU A 4 -18.20 -45.48 -5.87
CA GLU A 4 -19.04 -44.32 -6.19
C GLU A 4 -18.85 -43.17 -5.19
N ALA A 5 -18.77 -43.47 -3.89
CA ALA A 5 -18.45 -42.48 -2.86
C ALA A 5 -17.04 -41.87 -3.02
N LYS A 6 -16.09 -42.59 -3.65
CA LYS A 6 -14.78 -42.03 -4.02
C LYS A 6 -14.88 -41.09 -5.21
N SER A 7 -15.75 -41.39 -6.17
CA SER A 7 -15.91 -40.57 -7.39
C SER A 7 -16.62 -39.24 -7.12
N GLU A 8 -17.64 -39.21 -6.27
CA GLU A 8 -18.35 -37.97 -5.90
C GLU A 8 -17.47 -37.04 -5.05
N VAL A 9 -16.60 -37.60 -4.19
CA VAL A 9 -15.63 -36.82 -3.41
C VAL A 9 -14.58 -36.20 -4.32
N ILE A 10 -14.16 -36.86 -5.40
CA ILE A 10 -13.19 -36.34 -6.37
C ILE A 10 -13.83 -35.25 -7.26
N GLN A 11 -15.10 -35.42 -7.66
CA GLN A 11 -15.81 -34.48 -8.53
C GLN A 11 -16.25 -33.20 -7.80
N PHE A 12 -16.56 -33.26 -6.50
CA PHE A 12 -16.83 -32.07 -5.69
C PHE A 12 -15.55 -31.26 -5.36
N VAL A 13 -14.39 -31.90 -5.44
CA VAL A 13 -13.08 -31.36 -5.04
C VAL A 13 -12.40 -30.53 -6.13
N SER A 14 -12.69 -30.76 -7.41
CA SER A 14 -12.05 -30.08 -8.54
C SER A 14 -12.57 -28.66 -8.84
N SER A 15 -13.64 -28.20 -8.18
CA SER A 15 -14.33 -26.95 -8.56
C SER A 15 -13.74 -25.63 -8.00
N ILE A 16 -12.59 -25.65 -7.29
CA ILE A 16 -12.24 -24.57 -6.34
C ILE A 16 -10.85 -23.90 -6.55
N GLY A 17 -9.99 -24.41 -7.43
CA GLY A 17 -8.56 -24.05 -7.49
C GLY A 17 -8.19 -22.57 -7.69
N GLY A 18 -8.99 -21.78 -8.40
CA GLY A 18 -8.55 -20.46 -8.90
C GLY A 18 -8.63 -19.29 -7.89
N LYS A 19 -9.72 -19.18 -7.11
CA LYS A 19 -9.95 -18.02 -6.21
C LYS A 19 -9.44 -18.24 -4.78
N GLN A 20 -9.32 -19.49 -4.33
CA GLN A 20 -8.86 -19.80 -2.96
C GLN A 20 -7.33 -19.70 -2.80
N GLY A 21 -6.54 -20.07 -3.82
CA GLY A 21 -5.08 -20.03 -3.74
C GLY A 21 -4.48 -18.64 -3.46
N LYS A 22 -5.12 -17.55 -3.95
CA LYS A 22 -4.69 -16.18 -3.62
C LYS A 22 -4.92 -15.80 -2.16
N LYS A 23 -6.00 -16.31 -1.54
CA LYS A 23 -6.29 -16.09 -0.11
C LYS A 23 -5.35 -16.92 0.77
N TRP A 24 -5.10 -18.18 0.41
CA TRP A 24 -4.20 -19.06 1.16
C TRP A 24 -2.78 -18.52 1.25
N ARG A 25 -2.25 -17.94 0.17
CA ARG A 25 -0.92 -17.30 0.19
C ARG A 25 -0.80 -16.15 1.19
N ALA A 26 -1.86 -15.37 1.40
CA ALA A 26 -1.85 -14.25 2.33
C ALA A 26 -2.01 -14.70 3.78
N GLU A 27 -2.77 -15.77 4.02
CA GLU A 27 -3.07 -16.30 5.36
C GLU A 27 -2.03 -17.32 5.85
N PHE A 28 -1.20 -17.87 4.95
CA PHE A 28 -0.19 -18.91 5.26
C PHE A 28 0.82 -18.54 6.38
N PRO A 29 1.33 -17.29 6.49
CA PRO A 29 2.20 -16.93 7.61
C PRO A 29 1.49 -17.05 8.96
N LEU A 30 0.21 -16.66 9.03
CA LEU A 30 -0.62 -16.75 10.24
C LEU A 30 -0.98 -18.20 10.56
N LEU A 31 -1.14 -19.04 9.53
CA LEU A 31 -1.30 -20.49 9.66
C LEU A 31 -0.07 -21.14 10.32
N ILE A 32 1.13 -20.85 9.82
CA ILE A 32 2.38 -21.39 10.39
C ILE A 32 2.54 -20.95 11.83
N LEU A 33 2.29 -19.66 12.12
CA LEU A 33 2.33 -19.14 13.47
C LEU A 33 1.33 -19.89 14.38
N LEU A 34 0.07 -20.01 13.97
CA LEU A 34 -0.95 -20.69 14.76
C LEU A 34 -0.59 -22.15 15.03
N LEU A 35 -0.11 -22.88 14.02
CA LEU A 35 0.26 -24.29 14.17
C LEU A 35 1.49 -24.45 15.07
N TYR A 36 2.46 -23.54 14.99
CA TYR A 36 3.61 -23.52 15.89
C TYR A 36 3.20 -23.23 17.35
N LEU A 37 2.32 -22.26 17.55
CA LEU A 37 1.75 -21.95 18.86
C LEU A 37 0.92 -23.11 19.41
N ALA A 38 0.14 -23.77 18.55
CA ALA A 38 -0.64 -24.95 18.92
C ALA A 38 0.28 -26.13 19.29
N ALA A 39 1.40 -26.31 18.60
CA ALA A 39 2.41 -27.32 18.94
C ALA A 39 3.02 -27.13 20.34
N SER A 40 3.04 -25.91 20.90
CA SER A 40 3.51 -25.66 22.27
C SER A 40 2.67 -26.37 23.35
N SER A 41 1.40 -26.65 23.05
CA SER A 41 0.46 -27.32 23.96
C SER A 41 0.78 -28.81 24.20
N ASN A 42 1.68 -29.39 23.39
CA ASN A 42 1.99 -30.81 23.36
C ASN A 42 0.76 -31.72 23.13
N GLN A 43 -0.35 -31.17 22.63
CA GLN A 43 -1.53 -31.94 22.27
C GLN A 43 -1.34 -32.66 20.94
N ALA A 44 -2.06 -33.77 20.78
CA ALA A 44 -2.09 -34.50 19.52
C ALA A 44 -2.76 -33.67 18.40
N LEU A 45 -2.24 -33.82 17.18
CA LEU A 45 -2.65 -33.04 16.00
C LEU A 45 -4.16 -33.13 15.72
N HIS A 46 -4.78 -34.28 15.93
CA HIS A 46 -6.24 -34.45 15.74
C HIS A 46 -7.07 -33.54 16.66
N ARG A 47 -6.61 -33.31 17.90
CA ARG A 47 -7.28 -32.43 18.88
C ARG A 47 -7.09 -30.97 18.51
N ILE A 48 -5.87 -30.59 18.09
CA ILE A 48 -5.57 -29.25 17.57
C ILE A 48 -6.48 -28.91 16.40
N ILE A 49 -6.61 -29.81 15.41
CA ILE A 49 -7.45 -29.62 14.23
C ILE A 49 -8.93 -29.45 14.62
N SER A 50 -9.42 -30.24 15.59
CA SER A 50 -10.81 -30.15 16.06
C SER A 50 -11.13 -28.80 16.71
N ILE A 51 -10.18 -28.23 17.45
CA ILE A 51 -10.32 -26.93 18.13
C ILE A 51 -10.24 -25.80 17.10
N ILE A 52 -9.32 -25.88 16.13
CA ILE A 52 -9.25 -24.90 15.03
C ILE A 52 -10.56 -24.88 14.23
N ARG A 53 -11.20 -26.04 14.02
CA ARG A 53 -12.51 -26.11 13.35
C ARG A 53 -13.63 -25.43 14.16
N SER A 54 -13.66 -25.62 15.48
CA SER A 54 -14.77 -25.15 16.32
C SER A 54 -14.76 -23.64 16.55
N SER A 55 -13.63 -22.97 16.34
CA SER A 55 -13.50 -21.52 16.42
C SER A 55 -13.16 -20.91 15.05
N PRO A 56 -14.15 -20.48 14.25
CA PRO A 56 -13.87 -19.78 13.00
C PRO A 56 -13.17 -18.46 13.31
N ILE A 57 -11.95 -18.32 12.79
CA ILE A 57 -11.12 -17.12 12.92
C ILE A 57 -11.22 -16.30 11.63
N THR A 58 -11.35 -14.98 11.76
CA THR A 58 -11.42 -14.09 10.57
C THR A 58 -10.13 -14.10 9.74
N PRO A 59 -8.90 -14.04 10.31
CA PRO A 59 -7.66 -14.13 9.53
C PRO A 59 -7.35 -15.51 8.91
N LEU A 60 -8.05 -16.59 9.27
CA LEU A 60 -7.85 -17.93 8.67
C LEU A 60 -9.11 -18.42 7.93
N ALA A 61 -9.99 -17.50 7.52
CA ALA A 61 -11.24 -17.84 6.87
C ALA A 61 -11.03 -18.70 5.60
N GLY A 62 -9.94 -18.48 4.86
CA GLY A 62 -9.58 -19.30 3.70
C GLY A 62 -9.23 -20.75 4.04
N PHE A 63 -8.61 -20.99 5.19
CA PHE A 63 -8.20 -22.34 5.64
C PHE A 63 -9.29 -23.12 6.38
N GLN A 64 -10.40 -22.50 6.75
CA GLN A 64 -11.50 -23.18 7.48
C GLN A 64 -12.02 -24.42 6.73
N HIS A 65 -12.12 -24.36 5.40
CA HIS A 65 -12.53 -25.51 4.59
C HIS A 65 -11.52 -26.67 4.65
N LEU A 66 -10.23 -26.36 4.69
CA LEU A 66 -9.15 -27.34 4.76
C LEU A 66 -9.16 -28.04 6.13
N PHE A 67 -9.24 -27.27 7.22
CA PHE A 67 -9.36 -27.81 8.57
C PHE A 67 -10.65 -28.60 8.78
N LYS A 68 -11.78 -28.16 8.20
CA LYS A 68 -13.05 -28.92 8.26
C LYS A 68 -12.90 -30.27 7.55
N LYS A 69 -12.26 -30.32 6.39
CA LYS A 69 -12.00 -31.57 5.66
C LYS A 69 -11.07 -32.50 6.44
N LEU A 70 -9.96 -31.97 6.98
CA LEU A 70 -9.02 -32.74 7.80
C LEU A 70 -9.69 -33.30 9.06
N ASP A 71 -10.49 -32.49 9.75
CA ASP A 71 -11.23 -32.94 10.95
C ASP A 71 -12.21 -34.06 10.62
N LEU A 72 -12.95 -33.95 9.51
CA LEU A 72 -13.88 -35.01 9.07
C LEU A 72 -13.12 -36.31 8.76
N MET A 73 -11.99 -36.22 8.05
CA MET A 73 -11.18 -37.40 7.71
C MET A 73 -10.57 -38.06 8.94
N ILE A 74 -10.00 -37.26 9.85
CA ILE A 74 -9.26 -37.76 11.01
C ILE A 74 -10.21 -38.19 12.13
N ASN A 75 -11.14 -37.32 12.54
CA ASN A 75 -11.95 -37.52 13.74
C ASN A 75 -13.29 -38.22 13.47
N LYS A 76 -13.92 -38.04 12.30
CA LYS A 76 -15.17 -38.75 11.98
C LYS A 76 -14.97 -40.06 11.24
N TRP A 77 -14.02 -40.09 10.30
CA TRP A 77 -13.80 -41.24 9.42
C TRP A 77 -12.62 -42.11 9.86
N ASN A 78 -11.91 -41.76 10.94
CA ASN A 78 -10.79 -42.51 11.51
C ASN A 78 -9.69 -42.84 10.50
N TYR A 79 -9.47 -41.99 9.50
CA TYR A 79 -8.30 -42.11 8.64
C TYR A 79 -7.02 -41.81 9.43
N LYS A 80 -5.95 -42.55 9.11
CA LYS A 80 -4.60 -42.26 9.58
C LYS A 80 -4.23 -40.81 9.26
N GLN A 81 -3.65 -40.10 10.24
CA GLN A 81 -3.37 -38.65 10.12
C GLN A 81 -2.44 -38.35 8.95
N GLU A 82 -1.45 -39.21 8.72
CA GLU A 82 -0.50 -39.11 7.61
C GLU A 82 -1.25 -39.20 6.28
N TYR A 83 -2.14 -40.20 6.12
CA TYR A 83 -2.91 -40.38 4.89
C TYR A 83 -3.85 -39.20 4.62
N ALA A 84 -4.51 -38.67 5.65
CA ALA A 84 -5.40 -37.51 5.51
C ALA A 84 -4.63 -36.25 5.07
N LEU A 85 -3.41 -36.06 5.58
CA LEU A 85 -2.54 -34.94 5.23
C LEU A 85 -1.94 -35.08 3.82
N ASP A 86 -1.49 -36.27 3.43
CA ASP A 86 -1.02 -36.56 2.06
C ASP A 86 -2.13 -36.32 1.03
N LEU A 87 -3.35 -36.77 1.33
CA LEU A 87 -4.50 -36.55 0.47
C LEU A 87 -4.85 -35.06 0.39
N ALA A 88 -4.88 -34.34 1.52
CA ALA A 88 -5.11 -32.90 1.54
C ALA A 88 -4.03 -32.13 0.77
N ALA A 89 -2.79 -32.60 0.79
CA ALA A 89 -1.68 -32.00 0.06
C ALA A 89 -1.79 -32.17 -1.45
N LYS A 90 -2.16 -33.38 -1.92
CA LYS A 90 -2.40 -33.67 -3.35
C LYS A 90 -3.57 -32.88 -3.94
N LEU A 91 -4.53 -32.51 -3.09
CA LEU A 91 -5.69 -31.70 -3.46
C LEU A 91 -5.46 -30.19 -3.34
N SER A 92 -4.30 -29.77 -2.84
CA SER A 92 -3.98 -28.36 -2.65
C SER A 92 -3.25 -27.81 -3.86
N ASP A 93 -3.92 -26.97 -4.65
CA ASP A 93 -3.31 -26.27 -5.80
C ASP A 93 -2.28 -25.18 -5.39
N ASP A 94 -2.19 -24.82 -4.10
CA ASP A 94 -1.26 -23.77 -3.66
C ASP A 94 0.17 -24.28 -3.47
N GLN A 95 1.12 -23.55 -4.07
CA GLN A 95 2.56 -23.83 -4.12
C GLN A 95 3.24 -23.86 -2.75
N ARG A 96 2.63 -23.22 -1.73
CA ARG A 96 3.17 -23.21 -0.35
C ARG A 96 2.50 -24.25 0.56
N VAL A 97 1.18 -24.35 0.47
CA VAL A 97 0.37 -25.20 1.36
C VAL A 97 0.54 -26.69 1.05
N GLY A 98 0.48 -27.08 -0.22
CA GLY A 98 0.61 -28.49 -0.64
C GLY A 98 1.93 -29.12 -0.17
N PRO A 99 3.09 -28.53 -0.50
CA PRO A 99 4.39 -29.03 -0.05
C PRO A 99 4.55 -29.03 1.48
N PHE A 100 3.96 -28.07 2.19
CA PHE A 100 3.96 -28.05 3.66
C PHE A 100 3.20 -29.26 4.23
N LEU A 101 1.98 -29.51 3.75
CA LEU A 101 1.15 -30.64 4.20
C LEU A 101 1.79 -31.98 3.86
N LEU A 102 2.43 -32.10 2.68
CA LEU A 102 3.22 -33.27 2.29
C LEU A 102 4.39 -33.52 3.26
N ARG A 103 5.19 -32.48 3.56
CA ARG A 103 6.30 -32.60 4.52
C ARG A 103 5.80 -32.98 5.91
N LEU A 104 4.67 -32.41 6.35
CA LEU A 104 4.06 -32.74 7.63
C LEU A 104 3.60 -34.20 7.67
N SER A 105 2.94 -34.69 6.60
CA SER A 105 2.55 -36.09 6.46
C SER A 105 3.76 -37.03 6.56
N GLN A 106 4.83 -36.72 5.82
CA GLN A 106 6.06 -37.50 5.81
C GLN A 106 6.71 -37.52 7.20
N ALA A 107 6.81 -36.36 7.86
CA ALA A 107 7.36 -36.24 9.20
C ALA A 107 6.59 -37.09 10.22
N LEU A 108 5.25 -37.06 10.18
CA LEU A 108 4.42 -37.89 11.04
C LEU A 108 4.57 -39.39 10.74
N SER A 109 4.69 -39.77 9.46
CA SER A 109 4.89 -41.16 9.06
C SER A 109 6.22 -41.76 9.54
N VAL A 110 7.24 -40.92 9.72
CA VAL A 110 8.56 -41.28 10.27
C VAL A 110 8.56 -41.31 11.81
N GLY A 111 7.44 -40.93 12.45
CA GLY A 111 7.30 -40.92 13.91
C GLY A 111 7.88 -39.67 14.58
N THR A 112 8.17 -38.61 13.82
CA THR A 112 8.61 -37.34 14.43
C THR A 112 7.46 -36.67 15.17
N TYR A 113 7.77 -36.05 16.32
CA TYR A 113 6.76 -35.30 17.06
C TYR A 113 6.33 -34.05 16.28
N PHE A 114 5.02 -33.79 16.27
CA PHE A 114 4.44 -32.60 15.62
C PHE A 114 5.13 -31.30 16.06
N LYS A 115 5.48 -31.22 17.35
CA LYS A 115 6.16 -30.06 17.93
C LYS A 115 7.54 -29.80 17.30
N ASP A 116 8.34 -30.84 17.11
CA ASP A 116 9.69 -30.71 16.58
C ASP A 116 9.66 -30.34 15.11
N PHE A 117 8.77 -30.95 14.33
CA PHE A 117 8.52 -30.58 12.94
C PHE A 117 8.12 -29.11 12.82
N MET A 118 7.13 -28.66 13.62
CA MET A 118 6.65 -27.28 13.56
C MET A 118 7.72 -26.27 13.95
N LYS A 119 8.62 -26.60 14.89
CA LYS A 119 9.74 -25.73 15.25
C LYS A 119 10.73 -25.55 14.09
N ILE A 120 11.05 -26.62 13.37
CA ILE A 120 11.95 -26.58 12.20
C ILE A 120 11.28 -25.79 11.06
N GLU A 121 10.02 -26.07 10.78
CA GLU A 121 9.30 -25.44 9.68
C GLU A 121 9.04 -23.95 9.94
N HIS A 122 8.73 -23.56 11.18
CA HIS A 122 8.56 -22.17 11.59
C HIS A 122 9.87 -21.38 11.46
N THR A 123 10.98 -21.88 12.00
CA THR A 123 12.28 -21.19 11.91
C THR A 123 12.74 -21.03 10.47
N LYS A 124 12.56 -22.07 9.64
CA LYS A 124 12.81 -22.00 8.19
C LYS A 124 11.92 -20.96 7.52
N PHE A 125 10.64 -20.90 7.87
CA PHE A 125 9.70 -19.94 7.32
C PHE A 125 10.08 -18.49 7.67
N VAL A 126 10.41 -18.21 8.93
CA VAL A 126 10.81 -16.87 9.39
C VAL A 126 12.02 -16.37 8.60
N ILE A 127 13.09 -17.17 8.51
CA ILE A 127 14.31 -16.81 7.78
C ILE A 127 14.03 -16.59 6.29
N THR A 128 13.25 -17.49 5.67
CA THR A 128 12.93 -17.39 4.24
C THR A 128 12.06 -16.17 3.94
N SER A 129 11.04 -15.92 4.77
CA SER A 129 10.13 -14.78 4.66
C SER A 129 10.87 -13.44 4.82
N GLN A 130 11.78 -13.34 5.80
CA GLN A 130 12.60 -12.15 5.99
C GLN A 130 13.48 -11.86 4.74
N ARG A 131 14.10 -12.89 4.16
CA ARG A 131 14.92 -12.77 2.95
C ARG A 131 14.09 -12.40 1.72
N GLU A 132 12.95 -13.06 1.51
CA GLU A 132 12.02 -12.72 0.43
C GLU A 132 11.56 -11.27 0.53
N HIS A 133 11.20 -10.81 1.74
CA HIS A 133 10.78 -9.43 1.96
C HIS A 133 11.90 -8.42 1.68
N LEU A 134 13.14 -8.70 2.11
CA LEU A 134 14.29 -7.85 1.78
C LEU A 134 14.50 -7.73 0.27
N ASN A 135 14.50 -8.86 -0.44
CA ASN A 135 14.63 -8.88 -1.90
C ASN A 135 13.51 -8.10 -2.59
N LEU A 136 12.29 -8.13 -2.05
CA LEU A 136 11.17 -7.35 -2.58
C LEU A 136 11.39 -5.84 -2.38
N ILE A 137 11.90 -5.42 -1.23
CA ILE A 137 12.25 -4.01 -0.97
C ILE A 137 13.34 -3.53 -1.94
N ASP A 138 14.37 -4.33 -2.16
CA ASP A 138 15.45 -4.00 -3.10
C ASP A 138 14.94 -3.89 -4.54
N ARG A 139 14.06 -4.81 -4.96
CA ARG A 139 13.38 -4.72 -6.27
C ARG A 139 12.54 -3.45 -6.39
N LEU A 140 11.77 -3.09 -5.36
CA LEU A 140 10.99 -1.85 -5.36
C LEU A 140 11.89 -0.61 -5.46
N ARG A 141 13.05 -0.62 -4.81
CA ARG A 141 14.04 0.47 -4.92
C ARG A 141 14.59 0.60 -6.33
N LEU A 142 15.03 -0.49 -6.96
CA LEU A 142 15.49 -0.49 -8.35
C LEU A 142 14.42 0.00 -9.33
N MET A 143 13.15 -0.39 -9.11
CA MET A 143 12.03 0.11 -9.92
C MET A 143 11.76 1.60 -9.69
N SER A 144 12.00 2.11 -8.48
CA SER A 144 11.90 3.54 -8.16
C SER A 144 12.96 4.37 -8.91
N GLU A 145 14.19 3.86 -8.96
CA GLU A 145 15.30 4.46 -9.71
C GLU A 145 15.02 4.46 -11.21
N ALA A 146 14.53 3.34 -11.75
CA ALA A 146 14.10 3.23 -13.15
C ALA A 146 12.94 4.18 -13.49
N TYR A 147 11.96 4.32 -12.58
CA TYR A 147 10.85 5.25 -12.73
C TYR A 147 11.32 6.71 -12.81
N SER A 148 12.21 7.10 -11.90
CA SER A 148 12.84 8.43 -11.89
C SER A 148 13.61 8.72 -13.18
N ALA A 149 14.44 7.77 -13.63
CA ALA A 149 15.20 7.90 -14.87
C ALA A 149 14.30 8.02 -16.10
N LEU A 150 13.23 7.22 -16.16
CA LEU A 150 12.29 7.22 -17.27
C LEU A 150 11.57 8.58 -17.40
N ILE A 151 11.09 9.13 -16.28
CA ILE A 151 10.43 10.44 -16.30
C ILE A 151 11.41 11.53 -16.76
N THR A 152 12.60 11.56 -16.17
CA THR A 152 13.62 12.59 -16.48
C THR A 152 14.04 12.53 -17.96
N ALA A 153 14.33 11.33 -18.46
CA ALA A 153 14.68 11.12 -19.87
C ALA A 153 13.50 11.48 -20.79
N GLY A 154 12.29 11.04 -20.46
CA GLY A 154 11.08 11.36 -21.21
C GLY A 154 10.86 12.86 -21.33
N THR A 155 11.09 13.62 -20.27
CA THR A 155 10.90 15.07 -20.31
C THR A 155 11.99 15.81 -21.07
N VAL A 156 13.25 15.37 -20.99
CA VAL A 156 14.33 15.92 -21.83
C VAL A 156 14.05 15.66 -23.30
N ILE A 157 13.61 14.44 -23.65
CA ILE A 157 13.21 14.07 -25.01
C ILE A 157 12.02 14.92 -25.48
N SER A 158 11.02 15.15 -24.62
CA SER A 158 9.86 15.97 -24.98
C SER A 158 10.27 17.40 -25.31
N VAL A 159 11.16 17.98 -24.51
CA VAL A 159 11.63 19.36 -24.69
C VAL A 159 12.50 19.47 -25.94
N SER A 160 13.40 18.51 -26.16
CA SER A 160 14.27 18.52 -27.34
C SER A 160 13.48 18.32 -28.63
N MET A 161 12.50 17.41 -28.65
CA MET A 161 11.62 17.21 -29.81
C MET A 161 10.79 18.45 -30.11
N LEU A 162 10.28 19.12 -29.08
CA LEU A 162 9.54 20.36 -29.21
C LEU A 162 10.43 21.49 -29.73
N ALA A 163 11.65 21.65 -29.20
CA ALA A 163 12.61 22.65 -29.67
C ALA A 163 13.02 22.40 -31.14
N VAL A 164 13.35 21.15 -31.50
CA VAL A 164 13.71 20.77 -32.87
C VAL A 164 12.56 21.02 -33.84
N SER A 165 11.33 20.68 -33.45
CA SER A 165 10.15 20.92 -34.29
C SER A 165 9.91 22.42 -34.52
N THR A 166 10.14 23.25 -33.51
CA THR A 166 10.00 24.72 -33.64
C THR A 166 11.10 25.38 -34.48
N LEU A 167 12.34 24.85 -34.44
CA LEU A 167 13.52 25.46 -35.08
C LEU A 167 13.86 24.93 -36.48
N LEU A 168 13.61 23.64 -36.73
CA LEU A 168 13.97 23.00 -38.01
C LEU A 168 12.76 22.81 -38.93
N GLY A 169 11.53 22.94 -38.41
CA GLY A 169 10.30 22.74 -39.20
C GLY A 169 10.12 21.34 -39.79
N ALA A 170 10.99 20.38 -39.46
CA ALA A 170 11.06 19.05 -40.07
C ALA A 170 9.90 18.12 -39.68
N ALA A 171 9.21 18.41 -38.57
CA ALA A 171 8.04 17.68 -38.09
C ALA A 171 7.00 18.67 -37.55
N SER A 172 5.71 18.41 -37.78
CA SER A 172 4.64 19.25 -37.21
C SER A 172 4.70 19.21 -35.68
N ALA A 173 4.76 20.37 -35.03
CA ALA A 173 4.88 20.50 -33.57
C ALA A 173 3.72 19.81 -32.83
N ILE A 174 2.57 19.72 -33.47
CA ILE A 174 1.40 19.05 -32.92
C ILE A 174 1.62 17.54 -32.80
N GLN A 175 2.26 16.90 -33.80
CA GLN A 175 2.55 15.46 -33.76
C GLN A 175 3.59 15.11 -32.69
N SER A 176 4.63 15.94 -32.52
CA SER A 176 5.63 15.70 -31.46
C SER A 176 5.03 15.85 -30.07
N LEU A 177 4.17 16.86 -29.85
CA LEU A 177 3.40 17.04 -28.61
C LEU A 177 2.45 15.87 -28.32
N GLN A 178 1.77 15.33 -29.34
CA GLN A 178 0.89 14.18 -29.16
C GLN A 178 1.67 12.91 -28.78
N LEU A 179 2.80 12.68 -29.44
CA LEU A 179 3.66 11.52 -29.16
C LEU A 179 4.20 11.55 -27.74
N THR A 180 4.63 12.72 -27.25
CA THR A 180 5.15 12.88 -25.88
C THR A 180 4.04 12.78 -24.83
N LEU A 181 2.84 13.30 -25.13
CA LEU A 181 1.67 13.22 -24.25
C LEU A 181 1.20 11.78 -24.02
N ILE A 182 1.34 10.91 -25.02
CA ILE A 182 1.01 9.50 -24.90
C ILE A 182 2.21 8.71 -24.36
N GLY A 183 3.41 8.96 -24.87
CA GLY A 183 4.62 8.19 -24.58
C GLY A 183 5.05 8.22 -23.10
N ILE A 184 5.15 9.41 -22.50
CA ILE A 184 5.67 9.54 -21.13
C ILE A 184 4.68 8.98 -20.10
N PRO A 185 3.39 9.36 -20.11
CA PRO A 185 2.43 8.82 -19.17
C PRO A 185 2.19 7.32 -19.37
N SER A 186 2.19 6.81 -20.60
CA SER A 186 1.99 5.37 -20.84
C SER A 186 3.15 4.54 -20.28
N ALA A 187 4.39 4.97 -20.49
CA ALA A 187 5.57 4.31 -19.94
C ALA A 187 5.63 4.42 -18.40
N ALA A 188 5.30 5.59 -17.83
CA ALA A 188 5.21 5.77 -16.38
C ALA A 188 4.09 4.89 -15.77
N ALA A 189 2.94 4.76 -16.46
CA ALA A 189 1.84 3.91 -16.04
C ALA A 189 2.21 2.42 -16.12
N ALA A 190 2.95 1.99 -17.15
CA ALA A 190 3.43 0.62 -17.28
C ALA A 190 4.39 0.24 -16.14
N LEU A 191 5.35 1.10 -15.80
CA LEU A 191 6.22 0.90 -14.64
C LEU A 191 5.43 0.90 -13.33
N THR A 192 4.47 1.82 -13.17
CA THR A 192 3.58 1.86 -12.01
C THR A 192 2.76 0.57 -11.87
N PHE A 193 2.32 -0.01 -12.98
CA PHE A 193 1.62 -1.29 -12.99
C PHE A 193 2.52 -2.45 -12.56
N LEU A 194 3.78 -2.47 -13.02
CA LEU A 194 4.76 -3.45 -12.54
C LEU A 194 5.02 -3.27 -11.03
N ILE A 195 5.16 -2.04 -10.55
CA ILE A 195 5.28 -1.73 -9.11
C ILE A 195 4.03 -2.22 -8.36
N ALA A 196 2.83 -2.05 -8.91
CA ALA A 196 1.59 -2.55 -8.31
C ALA A 196 1.50 -4.08 -8.25
N LYS A 197 2.18 -4.79 -9.15
CA LYS A 197 2.24 -6.25 -9.18
C LYS A 197 3.28 -6.82 -8.21
N VAL A 198 4.39 -6.09 -8.03
CA VAL A 198 5.47 -6.45 -7.09
C VAL A 198 5.14 -5.99 -5.67
N GLY A 199 4.46 -4.85 -5.53
CA GLY A 199 4.04 -4.22 -4.29
C GLY A 199 3.05 -5.11 -3.53
N PRO A 200 3.40 -5.61 -2.34
CA PRO A 200 2.52 -6.47 -1.59
C PRO A 200 1.41 -5.66 -0.91
N ARG A 201 0.14 -6.07 -1.10
CA ARG A 201 -1.03 -5.39 -0.52
C ARG A 201 -1.21 -5.77 0.94
N TYR A 202 -1.04 -4.81 1.86
CA TYR A 202 -1.29 -5.01 3.29
C TYR A 202 -2.18 -3.89 3.82
N GLU A 203 -3.43 -4.23 4.12
CA GLU A 203 -4.36 -3.27 4.72
C GLU A 203 -4.04 -3.08 6.20
N VAL A 204 -3.66 -1.85 6.59
CA VAL A 204 -3.37 -1.49 7.99
C VAL A 204 -4.66 -1.41 8.82
N VAL A 205 -5.78 -1.08 8.19
CA VAL A 205 -7.09 -0.90 8.83
C VAL A 205 -7.79 -2.24 9.00
N THR A 206 -8.26 -2.54 10.22
CA THR A 206 -8.99 -3.78 10.53
C THR A 206 -10.27 -3.89 9.74
N ASP A 207 -10.69 -5.12 9.40
CA ASP A 207 -11.97 -5.35 8.73
C ASP A 207 -13.21 -5.44 9.64
N LEU A 208 -13.02 -5.46 10.96
CA LEU A 208 -14.09 -5.63 11.94
C LEU A 208 -15.17 -4.54 11.84
N GLU A 209 -16.39 -4.85 12.27
CA GLU A 209 -17.56 -3.98 12.14
C GLU A 209 -17.52 -2.79 13.12
N SER A 210 -16.87 -2.95 14.27
CA SER A 210 -16.76 -1.94 15.33
C SER A 210 -15.50 -1.06 15.20
N ARG A 211 -15.24 -0.53 14.00
CA ARG A 211 -14.14 0.44 13.73
C ARG A 211 -14.44 1.82 14.37
N PRO A 212 -13.41 2.63 14.68
CA PRO A 212 -13.64 4.01 15.10
C PRO A 212 -14.37 4.81 14.01
N GLU A 213 -15.51 5.41 14.36
CA GLU A 213 -16.42 6.11 13.42
C GLU A 213 -15.71 7.20 12.62
N ARG A 214 -14.82 7.98 13.25
CA ARG A 214 -14.03 9.04 12.61
C ARG A 214 -13.17 8.51 11.45
N LEU A 215 -12.56 7.34 11.60
CA LEU A 215 -11.74 6.72 10.55
C LEU A 215 -12.60 6.29 9.36
N THR A 216 -13.77 5.70 9.63
CA THR A 216 -14.71 5.28 8.58
C THR A 216 -15.30 6.47 7.81
N PHE A 217 -15.59 7.57 8.52
CA PHE A 217 -16.06 8.82 7.93
C PHE A 217 -14.99 9.44 7.02
N LEU A 218 -13.75 9.57 7.50
CA LEU A 218 -12.64 10.11 6.71
C LEU A 218 -12.33 9.27 5.46
N LEU A 219 -12.44 7.94 5.55
CA LEU A 219 -12.25 7.05 4.40
C LEU A 219 -13.35 7.25 3.34
N LYS A 220 -14.62 7.34 3.76
CA LYS A 220 -15.76 7.55 2.84
C LYS A 220 -15.70 8.93 2.18
N VAL A 221 -15.57 10.00 2.99
CA VAL A 221 -15.50 11.38 2.50
C VAL A 221 -14.26 11.58 1.65
N GLY A 222 -13.10 11.07 2.08
CA GLY A 222 -11.86 11.19 1.31
C GLY A 222 -11.96 10.56 -0.07
N LYS A 223 -12.64 9.41 -0.20
CA LYS A 223 -12.86 8.76 -1.51
C LYS A 223 -13.75 9.60 -2.43
N ILE A 224 -14.82 10.17 -1.89
CA ILE A 224 -15.74 11.03 -2.66
C ILE A 224 -14.99 12.29 -3.11
N VAL A 225 -14.33 12.99 -2.19
CA VAL A 225 -13.60 14.24 -2.49
C VAL A 225 -12.48 14.02 -3.51
N TYR A 226 -11.75 12.91 -3.38
CA TYR A 226 -10.72 12.54 -4.36
C TYR A 226 -11.31 12.34 -5.75
N LEU A 227 -12.39 11.57 -5.87
CA LEU A 227 -13.02 11.30 -7.16
C LEU A 227 -13.62 12.59 -7.76
N THR A 228 -14.27 13.43 -6.95
CA THR A 228 -14.79 14.71 -7.43
C THR A 228 -13.68 15.62 -7.95
N LEU A 229 -12.57 15.75 -7.22
CA LEU A 229 -11.48 16.64 -7.63
C LEU A 229 -10.69 16.11 -8.83
N LEU A 230 -10.55 14.79 -8.97
CA LEU A 230 -9.90 14.17 -10.12
C LEU A 230 -10.61 14.51 -11.44
N PHE A 231 -11.95 14.55 -11.45
CA PHE A 231 -12.73 14.90 -12.64
C PHE A 231 -12.97 16.40 -12.81
N LEU A 232 -13.19 17.13 -11.70
CA LEU A 232 -13.52 18.55 -11.75
C LEU A 232 -12.34 19.42 -12.17
N THR A 233 -11.12 19.08 -11.76
CA THR A 233 -9.92 19.88 -12.04
C THR A 233 -9.60 20.01 -13.54
N PRO A 234 -9.53 18.94 -14.36
CA PRO A 234 -9.30 19.08 -15.80
C PRO A 234 -10.49 19.72 -16.52
N LEU A 235 -11.73 19.45 -16.08
CA LEU A 235 -12.92 20.03 -16.69
C LEU A 235 -12.97 21.56 -16.50
N CYS A 236 -12.73 22.04 -15.27
CA CYS A 236 -12.68 23.48 -15.01
C CYS A 236 -11.49 24.14 -15.74
N PHE A 237 -10.33 23.49 -15.79
CA PHE A 237 -9.19 24.03 -16.53
C PHE A 237 -9.51 24.21 -18.01
N TYR A 238 -10.13 23.21 -18.65
CA TYR A 238 -10.51 23.30 -20.06
C TYR A 238 -11.46 24.48 -20.33
N ASN A 239 -12.50 24.65 -19.51
CA ASN A 239 -13.45 25.75 -19.66
C ASN A 239 -12.78 27.12 -19.45
N LEU A 240 -11.93 27.27 -18.43
CA LEU A 240 -11.21 28.53 -18.17
C LEU A 240 -10.17 28.84 -19.25
N HIS A 241 -9.54 27.82 -19.82
CA HIS A 241 -8.63 27.98 -20.95
C HIS A 241 -9.36 28.52 -22.18
N GLN A 242 -10.56 28.03 -22.51
CA GLN A 242 -11.38 28.57 -23.61
C GLN A 242 -11.77 30.04 -23.41
N LEU A 243 -11.89 30.47 -22.15
CA LEU A 243 -12.19 31.86 -21.77
C LEU A 243 -10.93 32.75 -21.70
N GLY A 244 -9.73 32.22 -21.97
CA GLY A 244 -8.46 32.96 -21.89
C GLY A 244 -7.96 33.23 -20.46
N LEU A 245 -8.61 32.63 -19.44
CA LEU A 245 -8.31 32.82 -18.01
C LEU A 245 -7.35 31.74 -17.47
N THR A 246 -6.27 31.47 -18.19
CA THR A 246 -5.34 30.35 -17.91
C THR A 246 -4.69 30.45 -16.52
N PHE A 247 -4.40 31.66 -16.04
CA PHE A 247 -3.89 31.90 -14.68
C PHE A 247 -4.81 31.31 -13.58
N TYR A 248 -6.13 31.47 -13.75
CA TYR A 248 -7.12 30.91 -12.82
C TYR A 248 -7.21 29.38 -12.93
N GLY A 249 -6.91 28.81 -14.10
CA GLY A 249 -6.79 27.36 -14.27
C GLY A 249 -5.67 26.76 -13.41
N TRP A 250 -4.48 27.38 -13.43
CA TRP A 250 -3.34 26.93 -12.62
C TRP A 250 -3.58 27.11 -11.11
N SER A 251 -4.27 28.18 -10.71
CA SER A 251 -4.61 28.40 -9.30
C SER A 251 -5.64 27.39 -8.78
N LEU A 252 -6.62 26.97 -9.59
CA LEU A 252 -7.54 25.88 -9.24
C LEU A 252 -6.80 24.55 -9.04
N MET A 253 -5.78 24.27 -9.87
CA MET A 253 -4.95 23.08 -9.68
C MET A 253 -4.19 23.14 -8.34
N ALA A 254 -3.61 24.28 -7.98
CA ALA A 254 -2.97 24.47 -6.69
C ALA A 254 -3.96 24.34 -5.51
N LEU A 255 -5.16 24.92 -5.64
CA LEU A 255 -6.21 24.88 -4.61
C LEU A 255 -6.73 23.45 -4.38
N SER A 256 -7.00 22.71 -5.47
CA SER A 256 -7.38 21.30 -5.39
C SER A 256 -6.30 20.44 -4.74
N GLY A 257 -5.02 20.75 -5.05
CA GLY A 257 -3.86 20.13 -4.42
C GLY A 257 -3.82 20.38 -2.91
N ALA A 258 -4.01 21.62 -2.48
CA ALA A 258 -4.05 22.00 -1.08
C ALA A 258 -5.21 21.32 -0.32
N ALA A 259 -6.41 21.26 -0.90
CA ALA A 259 -7.57 20.58 -0.33
C ALA A 259 -7.32 19.07 -0.13
N LEU A 260 -6.74 18.39 -1.12
CA LEU A 260 -6.41 16.97 -1.01
C LEU A 260 -5.27 16.71 -0.02
N SER A 261 -4.25 17.57 -0.01
CA SER A 261 -3.12 17.43 0.91
C SER A 261 -3.55 17.58 2.37
N THR A 262 -4.43 18.54 2.67
CA THR A 262 -4.97 18.73 4.03
C THR A 262 -5.81 17.55 4.49
N LEU A 263 -6.70 17.03 3.64
CA LEU A 263 -7.47 15.81 3.92
C LEU A 263 -6.56 14.59 4.13
N GLY A 264 -5.55 14.41 3.28
CA GLY A 264 -4.57 13.34 3.40
C GLY A 264 -3.79 13.42 4.72
N LYS A 265 -3.34 14.62 5.11
CA LYS A 265 -2.64 14.84 6.40
C LYS A 265 -3.51 14.49 7.60
N LEU A 266 -4.80 14.84 7.59
CA LEU A 266 -5.73 14.49 8.67
C LEU A 266 -5.90 12.97 8.79
N GLY A 267 -6.07 12.27 7.68
CA GLY A 267 -6.14 10.80 7.67
C GLY A 267 -4.85 10.14 8.15
N LEU A 268 -3.69 10.64 7.72
CA LEU A 268 -2.38 10.13 8.16
C LEU A 268 -2.13 10.34 9.67
N ARG A 269 -2.70 11.39 10.29
CA ARG A 269 -2.64 11.58 11.75
C ARG A 269 -3.37 10.46 12.49
N GLU A 270 -4.54 10.06 12.03
CA GLU A 270 -5.28 8.93 12.61
C GLU A 270 -4.51 7.62 12.45
N VAL A 271 -3.94 7.37 11.27
CA VAL A 271 -3.09 6.19 11.03
C VAL A 271 -1.87 6.18 11.96
N LYS A 272 -1.26 7.34 12.22
CA LYS A 272 -0.15 7.46 13.17
C LYS A 272 -0.57 7.11 14.60
N GLN A 273 -1.79 7.46 15.01
CA GLN A 273 -2.32 7.04 16.31
C GLN A 273 -2.47 5.52 16.41
N ILE A 274 -2.97 4.88 15.35
CA ILE A 274 -3.08 3.41 15.27
C ILE A 274 -1.69 2.77 15.35
N ARG A 275 -0.69 3.28 14.63
CA ARG A 275 0.70 2.79 14.69
C ARG A 275 1.30 2.89 16.09
N ASN A 276 1.01 3.97 16.82
CA ASN A 276 1.46 4.11 18.21
C ASN A 276 0.82 3.06 19.14
N LEU A 277 -0.43 2.66 18.87
CA LEU A 277 -1.06 1.54 19.59
C LEU A 277 -0.37 0.21 19.25
N GLU A 278 -0.06 -0.04 17.97
CA GLU A 278 0.64 -1.26 17.54
C GLU A 278 2.03 -1.40 18.20
N SER A 279 2.79 -0.31 18.33
CA SER A 279 4.09 -0.34 19.02
C SER A 279 3.96 -0.67 20.51
N GLN A 280 2.89 -0.19 21.16
CA GLN A 280 2.62 -0.46 22.58
C GLN A 280 2.04 -1.86 22.80
N PHE A 281 1.40 -2.45 21.78
CA PHE A 281 0.81 -3.79 21.84
C PHE A 281 1.85 -4.87 22.10
N MET A 282 3.05 -4.77 21.50
CA MET A 282 4.15 -5.71 21.73
C MET A 282 4.55 -5.78 23.21
N LEU A 283 4.75 -4.61 23.85
CA LEU A 283 5.10 -4.53 25.28
C LEU A 283 3.95 -5.07 26.14
N PHE A 284 2.71 -4.70 25.82
CA PHE A 284 1.52 -5.20 26.52
C PHE A 284 1.43 -6.72 26.49
N ILE A 285 1.58 -7.35 25.32
CA ILE A 285 1.49 -8.81 25.18
C ILE A 285 2.61 -9.52 25.95
N LYS A 286 3.83 -8.98 25.93
CA LYS A 286 4.95 -9.57 26.67
C LYS A 286 4.69 -9.58 28.18
N VAL A 287 4.32 -8.43 28.74
CA VAL A 287 4.01 -8.30 30.19
C VAL A 287 2.77 -9.11 30.55
N LEU A 288 1.77 -9.19 29.66
CA LEU A 288 0.61 -10.05 29.83
C LEU A 288 0.99 -11.53 29.90
N GLY A 289 1.92 -11.99 29.06
CA GLY A 289 2.42 -13.37 29.10
C GLY A 289 2.99 -13.74 30.46
N GLU A 290 3.88 -12.90 30.98
CA GLU A 290 4.51 -13.07 32.30
C GLU A 290 3.45 -13.08 33.41
N ALA A 291 2.59 -12.06 33.45
CA ALA A 291 1.54 -11.94 34.47
C ALA A 291 0.49 -13.06 34.38
N ALA A 292 0.09 -13.47 33.18
CA ALA A 292 -0.89 -14.54 33.00
C ALA A 292 -0.32 -15.90 33.37
N THR A 293 1.00 -16.12 33.27
CA THR A 293 1.61 -17.34 33.82
C THR A 293 1.69 -17.35 35.33
N ALA A 294 1.94 -16.20 35.96
CA ALA A 294 1.86 -16.10 37.43
C ALA A 294 0.42 -16.30 37.93
N ALA A 295 -0.57 -15.77 37.20
CA ALA A 295 -1.98 -15.82 37.61
C ALA A 295 -2.72 -17.10 37.19
N GLY A 296 -2.20 -17.85 36.21
CA GLY A 296 -2.82 -19.07 35.65
C GLY A 296 -3.85 -18.84 34.53
N THR A 297 -4.47 -17.65 34.42
CA THR A 297 -5.40 -17.32 33.35
C THR A 297 -5.13 -15.97 32.70
N LEU A 298 -5.44 -15.82 31.41
CA LEU A 298 -5.33 -14.53 30.69
C LEU A 298 -6.16 -13.42 31.36
N THR A 299 -7.34 -13.77 31.87
CA THR A 299 -8.25 -12.84 32.56
C THR A 299 -7.67 -12.32 33.88
N GLN A 300 -7.05 -13.19 34.69
CA GLN A 300 -6.40 -12.76 35.93
C GLN A 300 -5.09 -12.03 35.64
N GLY A 301 -4.35 -12.44 34.61
CA GLY A 301 -3.16 -11.73 34.11
C GLY A 301 -3.46 -10.26 33.77
N ILE A 302 -4.59 -9.99 33.09
CA ILE A 302 -5.03 -8.61 32.82
C ILE A 302 -5.26 -7.82 34.12
N LYS A 303 -5.87 -8.43 35.14
CA LYS A 303 -6.11 -7.76 36.43
C LYS A 303 -4.81 -7.33 37.11
N LEU A 304 -3.75 -8.14 36.99
CA LEU A 304 -2.43 -7.80 37.54
C LEU A 304 -1.76 -6.65 36.78
N ILE A 305 -1.82 -6.64 35.45
CA ILE A 305 -1.13 -5.64 34.63
C ILE A 305 -1.91 -4.34 34.46
N ALA A 306 -3.20 -4.31 34.80
CA ALA A 306 -4.04 -3.12 34.59
C ALA A 306 -3.67 -1.92 35.47
N GLN A 307 -2.83 -2.14 36.49
CA GLN A 307 -2.23 -1.06 37.29
C GLN A 307 -1.05 -0.40 36.56
N SER A 308 -0.47 -1.05 35.56
CA SER A 308 0.64 -0.54 34.77
C SER A 308 0.16 0.41 33.66
N GLU A 309 0.97 1.42 33.35
CA GLU A 309 0.69 2.38 32.28
C GLU A 309 1.29 1.92 30.94
N PHE A 310 0.42 1.71 29.94
CA PHE A 310 0.80 1.35 28.57
C PHE A 310 0.54 2.50 27.59
N GLY A 311 0.71 3.75 28.04
CA GLY A 311 0.46 4.95 27.24
C GLY A 311 -0.98 5.01 26.70
N LYS A 312 -1.13 5.11 25.37
CA LYS A 312 -2.44 5.25 24.70
C LYS A 312 -3.25 3.94 24.74
N MET A 313 -2.59 2.80 24.90
CA MET A 313 -3.26 1.51 25.03
C MET A 313 -3.99 1.35 26.38
N THR A 314 -3.55 2.07 27.42
CA THR A 314 -4.09 1.97 28.79
C THR A 314 -5.61 2.13 28.84
N THR A 315 -6.17 3.07 28.07
CA THR A 315 -7.62 3.30 28.02
C THR A 315 -8.37 2.09 27.45
N HIS A 316 -7.80 1.43 26.44
CA HIS A 316 -8.38 0.22 25.86
C HIS A 316 -8.26 -0.99 26.80
N ILE A 317 -7.13 -1.12 27.52
CA ILE A 317 -6.91 -2.17 28.51
C ILE A 317 -7.87 -2.01 29.71
N LYS A 318 -8.07 -0.79 30.21
CA LYS A 318 -9.04 -0.52 31.30
C LYS A 318 -10.48 -0.85 30.88
N LYS A 319 -10.87 -0.53 29.64
CA LYS A 319 -12.18 -0.94 29.07
C LYS A 319 -12.31 -2.46 28.95
N LEU A 320 -11.24 -3.14 28.54
CA LEU A 320 -11.19 -4.61 28.48
C LEU A 320 -11.37 -5.21 29.89
N LEU A 321 -10.62 -4.72 30.88
CA LEU A 321 -10.75 -5.18 32.27
C LEU A 321 -12.17 -4.95 32.80
N SER A 322 -12.75 -3.77 32.60
CA SER A 322 -14.10 -3.45 33.05
C SER A 322 -15.14 -4.44 32.50
N LYS A 323 -15.07 -4.74 31.19
CA LYS A 323 -15.95 -5.73 30.56
C LYS A 323 -15.74 -7.14 31.12
N LEU A 324 -14.51 -7.53 31.39
CA LEU A 324 -14.19 -8.83 32.00
C LEU A 324 -14.67 -8.92 33.47
N THR A 325 -14.59 -7.81 34.23
CA THR A 325 -15.11 -7.76 35.61
C THR A 325 -16.64 -7.80 35.67
N LEU A 326 -17.32 -7.35 34.62
CA LEU A 326 -18.78 -7.44 34.48
C LEU A 326 -19.27 -8.86 34.14
N GLY A 327 -18.37 -9.85 34.02
CA GLY A 327 -18.72 -11.24 33.76
C GLY A 327 -19.08 -11.56 32.30
N LEU A 328 -18.78 -10.64 31.36
CA LEU A 328 -18.94 -10.90 29.93
C LEU A 328 -17.97 -11.98 29.45
N GLU A 329 -18.36 -12.73 28.42
CA GLU A 329 -17.52 -13.78 27.85
C GLU A 329 -16.14 -13.23 27.43
N SER A 330 -15.07 -13.91 27.88
CA SER A 330 -13.69 -13.42 27.67
C SER A 330 -13.38 -13.24 26.19
N SER A 331 -13.80 -14.16 25.33
CA SER A 331 -13.58 -14.10 23.88
C SER A 331 -14.17 -12.81 23.27
N VAL A 332 -15.41 -12.47 23.62
CA VAL A 332 -16.13 -11.28 23.15
C VAL A 332 -15.49 -10.01 23.68
N CYS A 333 -15.02 -10.00 24.93
CA CYS A 333 -14.29 -8.86 25.50
C CYS A 333 -13.01 -8.55 24.74
N TRP A 334 -12.21 -9.58 24.43
CA TRP A 334 -10.97 -9.46 23.68
C TRP A 334 -11.19 -9.04 22.22
N LEU A 335 -12.23 -9.56 21.56
CA LEU A 335 -12.61 -9.11 20.22
C LEU A 335 -13.06 -7.65 20.19
N ASN A 336 -13.80 -7.20 21.21
CA ASN A 336 -14.16 -5.80 21.37
C ASN A 336 -12.94 -4.90 21.62
N PHE A 337 -11.96 -5.37 22.40
CA PHE A 337 -10.69 -4.68 22.59
C PHE A 337 -9.96 -4.52 21.26
N ALA A 338 -9.79 -5.62 20.52
CA ALA A 338 -9.20 -5.63 19.19
C ALA A 338 -9.89 -4.65 18.23
N ALA A 339 -11.22 -4.69 18.13
CA ALA A 339 -11.99 -3.79 17.28
C ALA A 339 -11.82 -2.31 17.68
N GLY A 340 -11.82 -2.03 18.98
CA GLY A 340 -11.65 -0.68 19.51
C GLY A 340 -10.30 -0.04 19.20
N THR A 341 -9.26 -0.82 18.89
CA THR A 341 -7.93 -0.27 18.49
C THR A 341 -7.87 0.17 17.02
N GLY A 342 -8.75 -0.34 16.15
CA GLY A 342 -8.75 -0.05 14.71
C GLY A 342 -7.55 -0.59 13.91
N SER A 343 -6.64 -1.35 14.54
CA SER A 343 -5.50 -2.01 13.89
C SER A 343 -5.84 -3.43 13.47
N ARG A 344 -5.57 -3.77 12.21
CA ARG A 344 -5.73 -5.15 11.72
C ARG A 344 -4.78 -6.11 12.42
N LEU A 345 -3.55 -5.65 12.64
CA LEU A 345 -2.48 -6.39 13.32
C LEU A 345 -2.94 -6.81 14.72
N ILE A 346 -3.39 -5.86 15.54
CA ILE A 346 -3.83 -6.15 16.92
C ILE A 346 -4.99 -7.15 16.90
N SER A 347 -5.94 -6.99 15.99
CA SER A 347 -7.05 -7.92 15.83
C SER A 347 -6.61 -9.34 15.52
N ASP A 348 -5.77 -9.50 14.49
CA ASP A 348 -5.36 -10.82 14.02
C ASP A 348 -4.56 -11.57 15.08
N PHE A 349 -3.60 -10.90 15.72
CA PHE A 349 -2.80 -11.50 16.78
C PHE A 349 -3.59 -11.75 18.08
N THR A 350 -4.58 -10.92 18.41
CA THR A 350 -5.47 -11.18 19.55
C THR A 350 -6.34 -12.43 19.31
N GLN A 351 -6.84 -12.64 18.10
CA GLN A 351 -7.58 -13.85 17.75
C GLN A 351 -6.70 -15.10 17.82
N ILE A 352 -5.45 -15.01 17.34
CA ILE A 352 -4.46 -16.09 17.44
C ILE A 352 -4.12 -16.40 18.90
N LEU A 353 -3.97 -15.38 19.76
CA LEU A 353 -3.75 -15.54 21.20
C LEU A 353 -4.91 -16.31 21.85
N LEU A 354 -6.15 -15.89 21.60
CA LEU A 354 -7.34 -16.54 22.15
C LEU A 354 -7.45 -18.00 21.74
N LEU A 355 -7.17 -18.30 20.47
CA LEU A 355 -7.22 -19.68 19.99
C LEU A 355 -6.08 -20.53 20.54
N SER A 356 -4.86 -20.01 20.56
CA SER A 356 -3.71 -20.71 21.12
C SER A 356 -3.92 -21.04 22.59
N SER A 357 -4.56 -20.12 23.34
CA SER A 357 -4.98 -20.35 24.72
C SER A 357 -6.07 -21.44 24.82
N LYS A 358 -7.08 -21.46 23.94
CA LYS A 358 -8.11 -22.53 23.88
C LYS A 358 -7.52 -23.91 23.56
N ILE A 359 -6.48 -23.96 22.73
CA ILE A 359 -5.74 -25.19 22.41
C ILE A 359 -4.93 -25.68 23.62
N GLY A 360 -4.68 -24.82 24.62
CA GLY A 360 -3.85 -25.14 25.77
C GLY A 360 -2.36 -24.92 25.51
N GLY A 361 -2.02 -24.01 24.59
CA GLY A 361 -0.65 -23.55 24.39
C GLY A 361 -0.08 -22.89 25.64
N LYS A 362 1.23 -22.97 25.84
CA LYS A 362 1.89 -22.35 27.00
C LYS A 362 1.78 -20.83 26.90
N ILE A 363 1.03 -20.21 27.80
CA ILE A 363 0.66 -18.78 27.70
C ILE A 363 1.88 -17.86 27.51
N ASN A 364 2.96 -18.07 28.27
CA ASN A 364 4.18 -17.25 28.11
C ASN A 364 4.82 -17.41 26.73
N GLU A 365 5.02 -18.65 26.26
CA GLU A 365 5.61 -18.95 24.95
C GLU A 365 4.75 -18.39 23.82
N VAL A 366 3.42 -18.47 23.97
CA VAL A 366 2.46 -17.89 23.03
C VAL A 366 2.59 -16.37 22.96
N CYS A 367 2.56 -15.69 24.10
CA CYS A 367 2.70 -14.23 24.17
C CYS A 367 4.04 -13.76 23.62
N LEU A 368 5.15 -14.40 23.99
CA LEU A 368 6.50 -14.04 23.50
C LEU A 368 6.60 -14.21 21.98
N THR A 369 6.16 -15.34 21.44
CA THR A 369 6.18 -15.58 20.00
C THR A 369 5.29 -14.58 19.25
N ILE A 370 4.11 -14.24 19.79
CA ILE A 370 3.25 -13.21 19.21
C ILE A 370 3.95 -11.84 19.23
N ALA A 371 4.61 -11.48 20.34
CA ALA A 371 5.35 -10.23 20.43
C ALA A 371 6.49 -10.15 19.39
N ASP A 372 7.23 -11.24 19.18
CA ASP A 372 8.27 -11.32 18.15
C ASP A 372 7.68 -11.15 16.74
N TRP A 373 6.55 -11.81 16.45
CA TRP A 373 5.87 -11.69 15.16
C TRP A 373 5.30 -10.29 14.91
N VAL A 374 4.75 -9.66 15.95
CA VAL A 374 4.31 -8.25 15.92
C VAL A 374 5.51 -7.36 15.58
N ASN A 375 6.65 -7.57 16.24
CA ASN A 375 7.87 -6.81 15.97
C ASN A 375 8.35 -6.99 14.53
N GLU A 376 8.42 -8.22 14.03
CA GLU A 376 8.80 -8.49 12.65
C GLU A 376 7.86 -7.82 11.64
N GLU A 377 6.56 -7.82 11.90
CA GLU A 377 5.58 -7.11 11.06
C GLU A 377 5.80 -5.59 11.09
N LEU A 378 6.07 -5.02 12.27
CA LEU A 378 6.42 -3.60 12.41
C LEU A 378 7.70 -3.24 11.64
N VAL A 379 8.76 -4.06 11.75
CA VAL A 379 10.00 -3.90 10.98
C VAL A 379 9.74 -4.01 9.48
N ARG A 380 8.91 -4.97 9.05
CA ARG A 380 8.54 -5.14 7.64
C ARG A 380 7.79 -3.92 7.10
N ARG A 381 6.89 -3.33 7.89
CA ARG A 381 6.17 -2.09 7.56
C ARG A 381 7.12 -0.89 7.50
N ALA A 382 8.03 -0.75 8.47
CA ALA A 382 9.01 0.34 8.50
C ALA A 382 9.92 0.32 7.27
N ARG A 383 10.41 -0.85 6.85
CA ARG A 383 11.23 -0.99 5.63
C ARG A 383 10.47 -0.62 4.35
N ARG A 384 9.16 -0.90 4.28
CA ARG A 384 8.32 -0.48 3.14
C ARG A 384 8.09 1.02 3.13
N GLU A 385 7.80 1.60 4.29
CA GLU A 385 7.68 3.05 4.42
C GLU A 385 8.97 3.76 4.02
N GLN A 386 10.14 3.19 4.36
CA GLN A 386 11.43 3.66 3.87
C GLN A 386 11.54 3.59 2.33
N ALA A 387 11.14 2.49 1.69
CA ALA A 387 11.14 2.37 0.24
C ALA A 387 10.17 3.35 -0.45
N ALA A 388 8.98 3.56 0.13
CA ALA A 388 8.01 4.53 -0.37
C ALA A 388 8.50 5.98 -0.19
N ASN A 389 9.12 6.28 0.96
CA ASN A 389 9.75 7.58 1.21
C ASN A 389 10.95 7.82 0.29
N TYR A 390 11.70 6.78 -0.05
CA TYR A 390 12.77 6.85 -1.06
C TYR A 390 12.20 7.24 -2.43
N LEU A 391 11.16 6.54 -2.92
CA LEU A 391 10.49 6.89 -4.18
C LEU A 391 9.91 8.31 -4.12
N ARG A 392 9.23 8.68 -3.03
CA ARG A 392 8.72 10.04 -2.81
C ARG A 392 9.84 11.09 -2.87
N GLY A 393 10.99 10.79 -2.25
CA GLY A 393 12.17 11.67 -2.22
C GLY A 393 12.80 11.87 -3.61
N LEU A 394 12.71 10.87 -4.50
CA LEU A 394 13.13 11.01 -5.90
C LEU A 394 12.10 11.78 -6.74
N VAL A 395 10.83 11.41 -6.63
CA VAL A 395 9.77 11.92 -7.51
C VAL A 395 9.40 13.37 -7.19
N PHE A 396 9.51 13.81 -5.94
CA PHE A 396 9.17 15.18 -5.56
C PHE A 396 10.05 16.25 -6.23
N PRO A 397 11.39 16.17 -6.16
CA PRO A 397 12.26 17.07 -6.93
C PRO A 397 12.02 16.96 -8.43
N ILE A 398 11.82 15.75 -8.96
CA ILE A 398 11.56 15.55 -10.38
C ILE A 398 10.31 16.30 -10.82
N GLN A 399 9.19 16.16 -10.11
CA GLN A 399 7.98 16.93 -10.43
C GLN A 399 8.23 18.44 -10.44
N GLY A 400 9.03 18.95 -9.50
CA GLY A 400 9.47 20.35 -9.51
C GLY A 400 10.29 20.72 -10.75
N THR A 401 11.28 19.91 -11.12
CA THR A 401 12.11 20.18 -12.30
C THR A 401 11.28 20.11 -13.59
N LEU A 402 10.32 19.20 -13.68
CA LEU A 402 9.43 19.11 -14.83
C LEU A 402 8.59 20.36 -15.02
N VAL A 403 8.04 20.89 -13.94
CA VAL A 403 7.26 22.12 -13.95
C VAL A 403 8.12 23.28 -14.46
N VAL A 404 9.35 23.41 -13.96
CA VAL A 404 10.28 24.45 -14.42
C VAL A 404 10.62 24.28 -15.90
N ILE A 405 10.98 23.07 -16.33
CA ILE A 405 11.39 22.79 -17.70
C ILE A 405 10.24 23.09 -18.68
N LEU A 406 9.04 22.56 -18.42
CA LEU A 406 7.90 22.75 -19.32
C LEU A 406 7.44 24.21 -19.39
N THR A 407 7.48 24.93 -18.26
CA THR A 407 7.14 26.36 -18.25
C THR A 407 8.18 27.22 -18.95
N MET A 408 9.46 26.93 -18.76
CA MET A 408 10.51 27.63 -19.50
C MET A 408 10.41 27.35 -21.01
N THR A 409 10.02 26.14 -21.42
CA THR A 409 9.74 25.90 -22.85
C THR A 409 8.57 26.71 -23.40
N THR A 410 7.50 26.93 -22.62
CA THR A 410 6.40 27.81 -23.06
C THR A 410 6.86 29.24 -23.27
N VAL A 411 7.66 29.77 -22.34
CA VAL A 411 8.21 31.14 -22.43
C VAL A 411 9.14 31.27 -23.63
N LEU A 412 10.00 30.27 -23.86
CA LEU A 412 10.90 30.26 -25.00
C LEU A 412 10.13 30.25 -26.32
N ILE A 413 9.09 29.42 -26.45
CA ILE A 413 8.23 29.42 -27.65
C ILE A 413 7.51 30.76 -27.82
N GLU A 414 7.02 31.38 -26.74
CA GLU A 414 6.40 32.70 -26.81
C GLU A 414 7.37 33.74 -27.39
N ILE A 415 8.62 33.75 -26.91
CA ILE A 415 9.67 34.64 -27.43
C ILE A 415 9.95 34.35 -28.91
N LEU A 416 10.11 33.08 -29.30
CA LEU A 416 10.34 32.70 -30.69
C LEU A 416 9.18 33.10 -31.61
N ASN A 417 7.93 32.94 -31.16
CA ASN A 417 6.75 33.37 -31.89
C ASN A 417 6.72 34.89 -32.11
N ARG A 418 7.13 35.68 -31.10
CA ARG A 418 7.28 37.14 -31.24
C ARG A 418 8.31 37.50 -32.32
N PHE A 419 9.49 36.86 -32.31
CA PHE A 419 10.50 37.07 -33.35
C PHE A 419 10.02 36.64 -34.75
N ALA A 420 9.29 35.53 -34.86
CA ALA A 420 8.73 35.06 -36.12
C ALA A 420 7.65 35.98 -36.72
N SER A 421 7.05 36.84 -35.91
CA SER A 421 6.06 37.84 -36.31
C SER A 421 6.67 39.13 -36.87
N ILE A 422 7.97 39.38 -36.61
CA ILE A 422 8.70 40.51 -37.22
C ILE A 422 8.88 40.18 -38.71
N PRO A 423 8.40 41.02 -39.65
CA PRO A 423 8.54 40.76 -41.08
C PRO A 423 10.02 40.86 -41.47
N SER A 424 10.72 39.72 -41.54
CA SER A 424 12.04 39.67 -42.15
C SER A 424 11.90 39.46 -43.66
N MET A 425 12.62 40.26 -44.45
CA MET A 425 12.64 40.16 -45.92
C MET A 425 13.39 38.91 -46.44
N ALA A 426 13.65 37.92 -45.59
CA ALA A 426 14.36 36.70 -45.94
C ALA A 426 13.36 35.61 -46.40
N PRO A 427 13.58 34.96 -47.55
CA PRO A 427 12.64 34.01 -48.15
C PRO A 427 12.53 32.65 -47.42
N VAL A 428 13.27 32.42 -46.33
CA VAL A 428 13.26 31.16 -45.57
C VAL A 428 12.86 31.43 -44.12
N ARG A 429 11.61 31.12 -43.76
CA ARG A 429 11.12 31.14 -42.38
C ARG A 429 11.51 29.82 -41.70
N PHE A 430 12.61 29.82 -40.95
CA PHE A 430 13.06 28.64 -40.19
C PHE A 430 12.20 28.36 -38.94
N ILE A 431 11.43 29.34 -38.47
CA ILE A 431 10.60 29.20 -37.27
C ILE A 431 9.16 28.88 -37.67
N SER A 432 8.66 27.71 -37.26
CA SER A 432 7.25 27.36 -37.40
C SER A 432 6.49 27.84 -36.16
N PRO A 433 5.55 28.80 -36.28
CA PRO A 433 4.83 29.32 -35.13
C PRO A 433 3.94 28.22 -34.53
N VAL A 434 4.07 28.02 -33.22
CA VAL A 434 3.28 27.05 -32.45
C VAL A 434 2.20 27.79 -31.67
N ASP A 435 0.96 27.28 -31.72
CA ASP A 435 -0.13 27.86 -30.94
C ASP A 435 0.12 27.66 -29.43
N LEU A 436 0.24 28.77 -28.72
CA LEU A 436 0.49 28.80 -27.28
C LEU A 436 -0.67 28.18 -26.49
N ASN A 437 -1.89 28.23 -27.02
CA ASN A 437 -3.06 27.62 -26.38
C ASN A 437 -2.91 26.10 -26.33
N ILE A 438 -2.56 25.47 -27.45
CA ILE A 438 -2.31 24.02 -27.53
C ILE A 438 -1.18 23.62 -26.57
N LEU A 439 -0.13 24.43 -26.50
CA LEU A 439 1.03 24.16 -25.64
C LEU A 439 0.69 24.25 -24.14
N THR A 440 -0.09 25.25 -23.73
CA THR A 440 -0.50 25.38 -22.31
C THR A 440 -1.41 24.24 -21.88
N LEU A 441 -2.31 23.81 -22.75
CA LEU A 441 -3.19 22.65 -22.53
C LEU A 441 -2.39 21.34 -22.46
N PHE A 442 -1.40 21.16 -23.35
CA PHE A 442 -0.47 20.03 -23.30
C PHE A 442 0.27 19.96 -21.96
N ASN A 443 0.87 21.08 -21.52
CA ASN A 443 1.61 21.13 -20.25
C ASN A 443 0.70 20.79 -19.06
N PHE A 444 -0.53 21.29 -19.06
CA PHE A 444 -1.49 20.99 -18.01
C PHE A 444 -1.81 19.49 -17.96
N ILE A 445 -2.16 18.87 -19.09
CA ILE A 445 -2.50 17.44 -19.13
C ILE A 445 -1.29 16.59 -18.72
N LEU A 446 -0.09 16.91 -19.20
CA LEU A 446 1.12 16.15 -18.88
C LEU A 446 1.43 16.23 -17.38
N LEU A 447 1.44 17.43 -16.79
CA LEU A 447 1.69 17.60 -15.35
C LEU A 447 0.61 16.94 -14.50
N PHE A 448 -0.67 17.08 -14.87
CA PHE A 448 -1.78 16.48 -14.16
C PHE A 448 -1.73 14.95 -14.19
N THR A 449 -1.58 14.35 -15.38
CA THR A 449 -1.53 12.89 -15.54
C THR A 449 -0.32 12.30 -14.83
N LEU A 450 0.84 12.94 -14.93
CA LEU A 450 2.05 12.47 -14.29
C LEU A 450 1.99 12.62 -12.77
N ALA A 451 1.35 13.66 -12.23
CA ALA A 451 1.11 13.81 -10.80
C ALA A 451 0.23 12.67 -10.25
N VAL A 452 -0.82 12.29 -10.98
CA VAL A 452 -1.71 11.17 -10.63
C VAL A 452 -0.96 9.83 -10.69
N ILE A 453 -0.23 9.56 -11.78
CA ILE A 453 0.55 8.31 -11.96
C ILE A 453 1.65 8.20 -10.90
N SER A 454 2.38 9.28 -10.65
CA SER A 454 3.44 9.36 -9.64
C SER A 454 2.91 9.11 -8.23
N SER A 455 1.75 9.66 -7.89
CA SER A 455 1.13 9.38 -6.62
C SER A 455 0.65 7.93 -6.51
N ALA A 456 0.13 7.35 -7.60
CA ALA A 456 -0.27 5.95 -7.63
C ALA A 456 0.95 5.03 -7.43
N ALA A 457 2.10 5.35 -8.03
CA ALA A 457 3.36 4.62 -7.81
C ALA A 457 3.76 4.61 -6.33
N ILE A 458 3.73 5.77 -5.64
CA ILE A 458 4.03 5.84 -4.20
C ILE A 458 3.02 5.02 -3.38
N TYR A 459 1.73 5.11 -3.73
CA TYR A 459 0.69 4.36 -3.04
C TYR A 459 0.89 2.84 -3.15
N PHE A 460 1.27 2.34 -4.33
CA PHE A 460 1.53 0.91 -4.51
C PHE A 460 2.81 0.43 -3.82
N THR A 461 3.81 1.29 -3.66
CA THR A 461 5.03 0.97 -2.89
C THR A 461 4.78 0.94 -1.39
N ASP A 462 3.99 1.87 -0.85
CA ASP A 462 3.67 1.91 0.58
C ASP A 462 2.60 0.87 0.97
N GLY A 463 1.55 0.74 0.15
CA GLY A 463 0.46 -0.23 0.33
C GLY A 463 -0.41 -0.03 1.57
N SER A 464 -0.17 1.01 2.38
CA SER A 464 -0.68 1.11 3.75
C SER A 464 -2.14 1.57 3.86
N THR A 465 -2.48 2.71 3.26
CA THR A 465 -3.81 3.35 3.35
C THR A 465 -4.06 4.29 2.17
N LEU A 466 -5.35 4.47 1.81
CA LEU A 466 -5.78 5.42 0.76
C LEU A 466 -5.44 6.88 1.12
N PHE A 467 -5.29 7.21 2.41
CA PHE A 467 -4.90 8.55 2.84
C PHE A 467 -3.52 8.97 2.32
N ASN A 468 -2.61 8.01 2.16
CA ASN A 468 -1.29 8.31 1.61
C ASN A 468 -1.38 8.70 0.12
N LEU A 469 -2.31 8.10 -0.64
CA LEU A 469 -2.60 8.48 -2.02
C LEU A 469 -3.13 9.91 -2.08
N TYR A 470 -4.13 10.26 -1.27
CA TYR A 470 -4.72 11.61 -1.28
C TYR A 470 -3.67 12.68 -0.93
N TYR A 471 -2.82 12.39 0.05
CA TYR A 471 -1.73 13.27 0.42
C TYR A 471 -0.74 13.51 -0.72
N ASN A 472 -0.30 12.45 -1.39
CA ASN A 472 0.69 12.53 -2.47
C ASN A 472 0.13 13.20 -3.74
N VAL A 473 -1.10 12.88 -4.16
CA VAL A 473 -1.76 13.56 -5.29
C VAL A 473 -1.87 15.04 -4.98
N GLY A 474 -2.38 15.39 -3.80
CA GLY A 474 -2.56 16.78 -3.41
C GLY A 474 -1.26 17.57 -3.42
N LEU A 475 -0.19 16.96 -2.91
CA LEU A 475 1.12 17.57 -2.85
C LEU A 475 1.72 17.78 -4.25
N PHE A 476 1.62 16.82 -5.18
CA PHE A 476 2.12 17.00 -6.54
C PHE A 476 1.31 18.02 -7.36
N LEU A 477 -0.02 18.05 -7.20
CA LEU A 477 -0.86 19.06 -7.84
C LEU A 477 -0.56 20.47 -7.31
N LEU A 478 -0.30 20.60 -6.00
CA LEU A 478 0.09 21.87 -5.38
C LEU A 478 1.43 22.36 -5.95
N VAL A 479 2.46 21.49 -5.96
CA VAL A 479 3.78 21.83 -6.51
C VAL A 479 3.66 22.24 -7.98
N SER A 480 2.86 21.52 -8.75
CA SER A 480 2.70 21.79 -10.17
C SER A 480 1.94 23.09 -10.43
N GLY A 481 0.83 23.34 -9.73
CA GLY A 481 0.06 24.58 -9.89
C GLY A 481 0.82 25.83 -9.43
N LEU A 482 1.40 25.79 -8.22
CA LEU A 482 2.19 26.91 -7.70
C LEU A 482 3.48 27.12 -8.49
N GLY A 483 4.15 26.02 -8.87
CA GLY A 483 5.40 26.09 -9.63
C GLY A 483 5.19 26.78 -10.98
N VAL A 484 4.10 26.49 -11.69
CA VAL A 484 3.80 27.18 -12.96
C VAL A 484 3.59 28.68 -12.75
N ILE A 485 2.80 29.06 -11.74
CA ILE A 485 2.52 30.47 -11.43
C ILE A 485 3.81 31.22 -11.10
N ILE A 486 4.67 30.64 -10.26
CA ILE A 486 5.94 31.26 -9.86
C ILE A 486 6.86 31.39 -11.07
N CYS A 487 7.02 30.32 -11.87
CA CYS A 487 7.88 30.33 -13.05
C CYS A 487 7.42 31.33 -14.11
N GLN A 488 6.11 31.42 -14.37
CA GLN A 488 5.54 32.39 -15.31
C GLN A 488 5.75 33.83 -14.83
N THR A 489 5.49 34.10 -13.54
CA THR A 489 5.69 35.44 -12.96
C THR A 489 7.17 35.84 -13.03
N PHE A 490 8.07 34.91 -12.71
CA PHE A 490 9.51 35.13 -12.81
C PHE A 490 9.92 35.42 -14.26
N ALA A 491 9.44 34.64 -15.23
CA ALA A 491 9.73 34.85 -16.64
C ALA A 491 9.27 36.23 -17.13
N ILE A 492 8.05 36.66 -16.79
CA ILE A 492 7.52 37.99 -17.16
C ILE A 492 8.39 39.10 -16.56
N ASN A 493 8.78 38.98 -15.29
CA ASN A 493 9.63 39.96 -14.63
C ASN A 493 11.00 40.06 -15.30
N VAL A 494 11.64 38.93 -15.61
CA VAL A 494 12.93 38.89 -16.32
C VAL A 494 12.81 39.53 -17.70
N LEU A 495 11.77 39.19 -18.45
CA LEU A 495 11.53 39.71 -19.80
C LEU A 495 11.27 41.22 -19.78
N SER A 496 10.52 41.72 -18.79
CA SER A 496 10.30 43.16 -18.58
C SER A 496 11.56 43.92 -18.16
N PHE A 497 12.45 43.29 -17.40
CA PHE A 497 13.75 43.86 -17.01
C PHE A 497 14.67 44.03 -18.21
N PHE A 498 14.73 43.04 -19.10
CA PHE A 498 15.50 43.12 -20.34
C PHE A 498 14.89 44.12 -21.34
N ALA A 499 13.56 44.15 -21.49
CA ALA A 499 12.88 45.13 -22.34
C ALA A 499 13.06 46.58 -21.83
N GLY A 500 13.06 46.78 -20.51
CA GLY A 500 13.37 48.08 -19.89
C GLY A 500 14.84 48.49 -20.00
N PHE A 501 15.75 47.52 -20.22
CA PHE A 501 17.15 47.79 -20.56
C PHE A 501 17.29 48.23 -22.02
N GLU A 502 16.58 47.58 -22.94
CA GLU A 502 16.50 47.98 -24.36
C GLU A 502 15.97 49.42 -24.52
N SER A 503 14.90 49.78 -23.80
CA SER A 503 14.33 51.14 -23.89
C SER A 503 15.26 52.22 -23.33
N LYS A 504 16.15 51.86 -22.38
CA LYS A 504 17.14 52.78 -21.81
C LYS A 504 18.42 52.87 -22.64
N VAL A 505 18.83 51.78 -23.31
CA VAL A 505 20.00 51.78 -24.19
C VAL A 505 19.67 52.43 -25.55
N GLY A 506 18.46 52.25 -26.08
CA GLY A 506 17.98 52.94 -27.28
C GLY A 506 17.81 54.46 -27.14
N ALA A 507 17.82 54.99 -25.91
CA ALA A 507 17.82 56.43 -25.65
C ALA A 507 19.23 57.03 -25.50
N VAL A 508 20.29 56.20 -25.50
CA VAL A 508 21.69 56.60 -25.25
C VAL A 508 22.59 56.36 -26.49
N ILE A 509 22.08 55.72 -27.54
CA ILE A 509 22.79 55.58 -28.82
C ILE A 509 22.07 56.49 -29.83
N PRO A 510 22.72 57.57 -30.32
CA PRO A 510 22.12 58.57 -31.21
C PRO A 510 21.79 58.03 -32.61
#